data_AF-A0A931BTV7-F1
#
_entry.id   AF-A0A931BTV7-F1
#
_cell.length_a   1.000
_cell.length_b   1.000
_cell.length_c   1.000
_cell.angle_alpha   90.00
_cell.angle_beta   90.00
_cell.angle_gamma   90.00
#
_symmetry.space_group_name_H-M   'P 1'
#
loop_
_entity.id
_entity.type
_entity.pdbx_description
1 polymer ?
#
loop_
_entity_poly.entity_id
_entity_poly.type
_entity_poly.pdbx_seq_one_letter_code
_entity_poly.pdbx_strand_id
1 'polypeptide(L)'
;MTATDKPDRYRQTPDGQPTVADMVKPGMTVRTSYGTGGIVTNVSGPHPIWNPLKLDYPEGLETYSIVYATPEKYGRHTGKDLGCLNELVAVDGRILKLFGANEDEVLVEPVPTQFPVNRAGQLALF
;
A
#
# COMPACT_ATOMS: atom_id res chain seq x y z
N MET A 1 -24.94 29.24 -6.37
CA MET A 1 -23.48 29.25 -6.09
C MET A 1 -23.33 29.15 -4.59
N THR A 2 -22.74 28.13 -3.97
CA THR A 2 -22.05 26.91 -4.43
C THR A 2 -22.17 25.89 -3.30
N ALA A 3 -22.47 24.63 -3.63
CA ALA A 3 -22.18 23.53 -2.73
C ALA A 3 -20.68 23.59 -2.44
N THR A 4 -20.31 23.61 -1.17
CA THR A 4 -18.92 23.49 -0.75
C THR A 4 -18.50 22.06 -1.07
N ASP A 5 -18.05 21.85 -2.31
CA ASP A 5 -17.20 20.71 -2.63
C ASP A 5 -16.09 20.70 -1.58
N LYS A 6 -15.92 19.60 -0.87
CA LYS A 6 -14.65 19.26 -0.22
C LYS A 6 -13.98 18.22 -1.12
N PRO A 7 -13.27 18.63 -2.19
CA PRO A 7 -12.50 17.68 -3.01
C PRO A 7 -11.45 16.93 -2.19
N ASP A 8 -11.10 17.44 -1.00
CA ASP A 8 -9.96 16.97 -0.21
C ASP A 8 -10.34 16.04 0.96
N ARG A 9 -11.62 15.65 1.10
CA ARG A 9 -11.99 14.80 2.25
C ARG A 9 -11.57 13.35 2.05
N TYR A 10 -11.76 12.83 0.84
CA TYR A 10 -11.47 11.46 0.46
C TYR A 10 -10.71 11.47 -0.86
N ARG A 11 -9.59 10.75 -0.89
CA ARG A 11 -8.82 10.50 -2.09
C ARG A 11 -9.39 9.31 -2.84
N GLN A 12 -9.34 9.35 -4.16
CA GLN A 12 -9.69 8.24 -5.04
C GLN A 12 -8.55 8.01 -6.02
N THR A 13 -8.38 6.76 -6.44
CA THR A 13 -7.49 6.48 -7.57
C THR A 13 -8.15 7.03 -8.82
N PRO A 14 -7.56 8.01 -9.53
CA PRO A 14 -8.20 8.57 -10.72
C PRO A 14 -8.34 7.51 -11.83
N ASP A 15 -9.42 7.61 -12.60
CA ASP A 15 -9.68 6.68 -13.70
C ASP A 15 -8.48 6.57 -14.66
N GLY A 16 -8.09 5.33 -14.96
CA GLY A 16 -6.96 5.04 -15.84
C GLY A 16 -5.57 5.16 -15.19
N GLN A 17 -5.47 5.58 -13.92
CA GLN A 17 -4.20 5.51 -13.18
C GLN A 17 -3.97 4.11 -12.57
N PRO A 18 -2.70 3.72 -12.34
CA PRO A 18 -2.38 2.49 -11.63
C PRO A 18 -3.01 2.45 -10.23
N THR A 19 -3.55 1.31 -9.85
CA THR A 19 -4.07 1.06 -8.50
C THR A 19 -2.95 0.67 -7.53
N VAL A 20 -3.27 0.59 -6.24
CA VAL A 20 -2.33 0.05 -5.23
C VAL A 20 -1.88 -1.37 -5.59
N ALA A 21 -2.79 -2.19 -6.12
CA ALA A 21 -2.48 -3.54 -6.55
C ALA A 21 -1.56 -3.57 -7.77
N ASP A 22 -1.57 -2.56 -8.64
CA ASP A 22 -0.64 -2.45 -9.77
C ASP A 22 0.75 -2.03 -9.30
N MET A 23 0.82 -1.18 -8.29
CA MET A 23 2.06 -0.61 -7.75
C MET A 23 2.81 -1.54 -6.78
N VAL A 24 2.10 -2.44 -6.10
CA VAL A 24 2.68 -3.31 -5.05
C VAL A 24 2.29 -4.75 -5.27
N LYS A 25 3.28 -5.65 -5.19
CA LYS A 25 3.11 -7.09 -5.31
C LYS A 25 3.74 -7.81 -4.10
N PRO A 26 3.27 -9.01 -3.74
CA PRO A 26 3.95 -9.85 -2.75
C PRO A 26 5.44 -10.02 -3.05
N GLY A 27 6.27 -9.98 -2.01
CA GLY A 27 7.73 -10.02 -2.09
C GLY A 27 8.40 -8.65 -2.23
N MET A 28 7.67 -7.59 -2.56
CA MET A 28 8.20 -6.22 -2.51
C MET A 28 8.31 -5.74 -1.06
N THR A 29 9.21 -4.78 -0.81
CA THR A 29 9.35 -4.13 0.50
C THR A 29 8.60 -2.80 0.48
N VAL A 30 7.85 -2.53 1.54
CA VAL A 30 7.17 -1.25 1.75
C VAL A 30 7.51 -0.66 3.11
N ARG A 31 7.50 0.67 3.20
CA ARG A 31 7.69 1.42 4.44
C ARG A 31 6.76 2.63 4.48
N THR A 32 6.12 2.86 5.61
CA THR A 32 5.31 4.05 5.84
C THR A 32 6.19 5.26 6.15
N SER A 33 5.69 6.46 5.85
CA SER A 33 6.34 7.73 6.21
C SER A 33 6.68 7.84 7.70
N TYR A 34 5.95 7.16 8.58
CA TYR A 34 6.16 7.09 10.02
C TYR A 34 6.99 5.87 10.49
N GLY A 35 7.61 5.13 9.57
CA GLY A 35 8.69 4.17 9.89
C GLY A 35 8.27 2.72 10.14
N THR A 36 7.01 2.35 9.91
CA THR A 36 6.58 0.94 9.95
C THR A 36 6.56 0.32 8.56
N GLY A 37 6.63 -1.00 8.44
CA GLY A 37 6.52 -1.67 7.15
C GLY A 37 7.25 -3.01 7.15
N GLY A 38 7.44 -3.56 5.95
CA GLY A 38 8.11 -4.83 5.77
C GLY A 38 7.89 -5.42 4.38
N ILE A 39 8.11 -6.73 4.28
CA ILE A 39 7.98 -7.47 3.03
C ILE A 39 6.51 -7.86 2.85
N VAL A 40 5.94 -7.43 1.72
CA VAL A 40 4.53 -7.64 1.39
C VAL A 40 4.25 -9.14 1.23
N THR A 41 3.23 -9.62 1.94
CA THR A 41 2.74 -10.99 1.83
C THR A 41 1.45 -11.05 1.03
N ASN A 42 0.63 -10.00 1.06
CA ASN A 42 -0.61 -9.91 0.30
C ASN A 42 -0.98 -8.46 0.00
N VAL A 43 -1.65 -8.23 -1.14
CA VAL A 43 -2.36 -6.98 -1.44
C VAL A 43 -3.81 -7.35 -1.72
N SER A 44 -4.73 -6.75 -0.98
CA SER A 44 -6.15 -7.10 -0.99
C SER A 44 -6.99 -5.88 -1.35
N GLY A 45 -7.89 -6.03 -2.32
CA GLY A 45 -8.80 -4.98 -2.79
C GLY A 45 -9.02 -5.07 -4.31
N PRO A 46 -9.77 -4.12 -4.89
CA PRO A 46 -10.43 -3.00 -4.20
C PRO A 46 -11.55 -3.48 -3.27
N HIS A 47 -11.70 -2.82 -2.13
CA HIS A 47 -12.76 -3.04 -1.15
C HIS A 47 -13.67 -1.81 -1.10
N PRO A 48 -15.00 -1.97 -1.14
CA PRO A 48 -15.90 -0.85 -0.89
C PRO A 48 -15.68 -0.34 0.55
N ILE A 49 -15.77 0.97 0.76
CA ILE A 49 -15.68 1.54 2.10
C ILE A 49 -16.82 1.02 2.97
N TRP A 50 -16.45 0.39 4.08
CA TRP A 50 -17.42 0.00 5.09
C TRP A 50 -17.94 1.23 5.83
N ASN A 51 -19.21 1.57 5.60
CA ASN A 51 -19.88 2.74 6.17
C ASN A 51 -21.00 2.34 7.16
N PRO A 52 -20.68 1.77 8.33
CA PRO A 52 -21.69 1.35 9.30
C PRO A 52 -22.45 2.55 9.91
N LEU A 53 -21.86 3.73 9.87
CA LEU A 53 -22.41 4.96 10.45
C LEU A 53 -23.25 5.79 9.46
N LYS A 54 -23.45 5.30 8.22
CA LYS A 54 -24.15 6.03 7.15
C LYS A 54 -23.65 7.46 6.98
N LEU A 55 -22.35 7.66 7.12
CA LEU A 55 -21.69 8.93 6.82
C LEU A 55 -21.81 9.23 5.33
N ASP A 56 -21.83 10.51 5.00
CA ASP A 56 -21.88 10.99 3.63
C ASP A 56 -20.52 10.77 2.95
N TYR A 57 -20.33 9.55 2.43
CA TYR A 57 -19.20 9.16 1.59
C TYR A 57 -19.63 9.29 0.13
N PRO A 58 -18.74 9.79 -0.76
CA PRO A 58 -18.93 9.65 -2.19
C PRO A 58 -19.28 8.20 -2.58
N GLU A 59 -20.21 8.04 -3.51
CA GLU A 59 -20.53 6.73 -4.06
C GLU A 59 -19.30 6.13 -4.77
N GLY A 60 -19.15 4.81 -4.67
CA GLY A 60 -18.06 4.10 -5.34
C GLY A 60 -16.67 4.30 -4.72
N LEU A 61 -16.57 4.76 -3.47
CA LEU A 61 -15.28 4.75 -2.78
C LEU A 61 -14.78 3.33 -2.55
N GLU A 62 -13.57 3.08 -3.06
CA GLU A 62 -12.87 1.82 -2.95
C GLU A 62 -11.46 2.01 -2.36
N THR A 63 -10.98 0.98 -1.66
CA THR A 63 -9.69 1.02 -1.00
C THR A 63 -8.96 -0.33 -1.05
N TYR A 64 -7.65 -0.30 -0.88
CA TYR A 64 -6.81 -1.49 -0.74
C TYR A 64 -6.27 -1.64 0.68
N SER A 65 -5.84 -2.86 0.98
CA SER A 65 -5.02 -3.21 2.14
C SER A 65 -3.74 -3.91 1.69
N ILE A 66 -2.62 -3.59 2.32
CA ILE A 66 -1.33 -4.27 2.17
C ILE A 66 -1.03 -5.01 3.47
N VAL A 67 -0.81 -6.31 3.37
CA VAL A 67 -0.36 -7.15 4.48
C VAL A 67 1.12 -7.41 4.32
N TYR A 68 1.89 -7.27 5.40
CA TYR A 68 3.34 -7.42 5.38
C TYR A 68 3.84 -8.19 6.60
N ALA A 69 5.01 -8.79 6.47
CA ALA A 69 5.78 -9.35 7.59
C ALA A 69 7.09 -8.56 7.74
N THR A 70 7.65 -8.50 8.95
CA THR A 70 9.01 -7.99 9.10
C THR A 70 10.01 -8.92 8.37
N PRO A 71 11.18 -8.42 7.94
CA PRO A 71 12.15 -9.24 7.22
C PRO A 71 12.54 -10.54 7.94
N GLU A 72 12.64 -10.51 9.27
CA GLU A 72 13.01 -11.66 10.10
C GLU A 72 11.93 -12.76 10.09
N LYS A 73 10.68 -12.36 9.86
CA LYS A 73 9.48 -13.22 9.92
C LYS A 73 8.95 -13.62 8.56
N TYR A 74 9.44 -13.01 7.48
CA TYR A 74 9.02 -13.37 6.13
C TYR A 74 9.29 -14.86 5.83
N GLY A 75 8.31 -15.54 5.22
CA GLY A 75 8.33 -16.99 4.97
C GLY A 75 8.15 -17.91 6.20
N ARG A 76 8.12 -17.37 7.43
CA ARG A 76 7.93 -18.13 8.69
C ARG A 76 6.91 -17.48 9.64
N HIS A 77 6.10 -16.58 9.12
CA HIS A 77 5.13 -15.81 9.90
C HIS A 77 3.91 -16.65 10.24
N THR A 78 3.32 -16.36 11.40
CA THR A 78 1.93 -16.69 11.71
C THR A 78 1.06 -15.45 11.51
N GLY A 79 -0.27 -15.60 11.59
CA GLY A 79 -1.17 -14.43 11.48
C GLY A 79 -0.89 -13.31 12.49
N LYS A 80 -0.25 -13.60 13.63
CA LYS A 80 0.11 -12.61 14.66
C LYS A 80 1.39 -11.82 14.33
N ASP A 81 2.21 -12.33 13.42
CA ASP A 81 3.47 -11.69 13.00
C ASP A 81 3.25 -10.72 11.82
N LEU A 82 2.00 -10.55 11.36
CA LEU A 82 1.65 -9.74 10.20
C LEU A 82 1.19 -8.34 10.61
N GLY A 83 1.73 -7.34 9.94
CA GLY A 83 1.19 -5.98 9.92
C GLY A 83 0.19 -5.81 8.77
N CYS A 84 -0.73 -4.88 8.93
CA CYS A 84 -1.71 -4.52 7.90
C CYS A 84 -1.78 -3.01 7.76
N LEU A 85 -1.58 -2.52 6.54
CA LEU A 85 -1.84 -1.15 6.13
C LEU A 85 -3.16 -1.15 5.38
N ASN A 86 -4.16 -0.45 5.88
CA ASN A 86 -5.51 -0.41 5.30
C ASN A 86 -5.84 0.98 4.75
N GLU A 87 -7.02 1.11 4.14
CA GLU A 87 -7.54 2.39 3.68
C GLU A 87 -6.57 3.10 2.72
N LEU A 88 -5.94 2.34 1.82
CA LEU A 88 -4.96 2.83 0.84
C LEU A 88 -5.58 3.07 -0.54
N VAL A 89 -5.16 4.16 -1.18
CA VAL A 89 -5.46 4.51 -2.58
C VAL A 89 -4.18 4.93 -3.30
N ALA A 90 -4.16 4.83 -4.62
CA ALA A 90 -3.05 5.29 -5.45
C ALA A 90 -3.41 6.63 -6.10
N VAL A 91 -2.61 7.67 -5.90
CA VAL A 91 -2.83 8.99 -6.51
C VAL A 91 -1.51 9.50 -7.04
N ASP A 92 -1.44 9.77 -8.34
CA ASP A 92 -0.26 10.33 -9.01
C ASP A 92 1.03 9.54 -8.72
N GLY A 93 0.93 8.21 -8.76
CA GLY A 93 2.04 7.29 -8.51
C GLY A 93 2.48 7.19 -7.04
N ARG A 94 1.67 7.69 -6.10
CA ARG A 94 1.90 7.60 -4.66
C ARG A 94 0.82 6.74 -4.00
N ILE A 95 1.17 6.00 -2.96
CA ILE A 95 0.20 5.21 -2.18
C ILE A 95 -0.11 5.97 -0.90
N LEU A 96 -1.32 6.48 -0.79
CA LEU A 96 -1.76 7.39 0.28
C LEU A 96 -2.92 6.80 1.04
N LYS A 97 -3.17 7.33 2.25
CA LYS A 97 -4.39 7.04 3.00
C LYS A 97 -5.61 7.64 2.30
N LEU A 98 -6.75 6.97 2.41
CA LEU A 98 -8.03 7.39 1.86
C LEU A 98 -8.41 8.79 2.33
N PHE A 99 -8.28 9.06 3.62
CA PHE A 99 -8.67 10.34 4.21
C PHE A 99 -7.64 11.42 3.88
N GLY A 100 -8.07 12.50 3.22
CA GLY A 100 -7.16 13.56 2.77
C GLY A 100 -6.44 14.30 3.88
N ALA A 101 -7.02 14.32 5.09
CA ALA A 101 -6.39 14.89 6.28
C ALA A 101 -5.24 14.03 6.85
N ASN A 102 -5.12 12.77 6.42
CA ASN A 102 -3.98 11.92 6.76
C ASN A 102 -2.93 12.04 5.65
N GLU A 103 -1.73 12.51 6.01
CA GLU A 103 -0.59 12.71 5.09
C GLU A 103 0.35 11.51 5.02
N ASP A 104 0.03 10.41 5.71
CA ASP A 104 0.82 9.19 5.70
C ASP A 104 0.87 8.59 4.29
N GLU A 105 2.07 8.15 3.93
CA GLU A 105 2.37 7.57 2.63
C GLU A 105 3.01 6.20 2.82
N VAL A 106 2.71 5.28 1.91
CA VAL A 106 3.39 4.00 1.79
C VAL A 106 4.39 4.09 0.65
N LEU A 107 5.67 4.03 1.00
CA LEU A 107 6.80 4.04 0.08
C LEU A 107 7.13 2.62 -0.32
N VAL A 108 7.29 2.36 -1.61
CA VAL A 108 7.81 1.10 -2.14
C VAL A 108 9.33 1.21 -2.20
N GLU A 109 10.03 0.32 -1.51
CA GLU A 109 11.49 0.33 -1.50
C GLU A 109 12.04 -0.39 -2.73
N PRO A 110 13.10 0.14 -3.38
CA PRO A 110 13.75 -0.53 -4.49
C PRO A 110 14.33 -1.87 -4.01
N VAL A 111 14.20 -2.90 -4.84
CA VAL A 111 14.93 -4.16 -4.62
C VAL A 111 16.42 -3.82 -4.55
N PRO A 112 17.16 -4.25 -3.50
CA PRO A 112 18.60 -4.02 -3.45
C PRO A 112 19.25 -4.57 -4.72
N THR A 113 19.87 -3.69 -5.50
CA THR A 113 20.52 -4.02 -6.78
C THR A 113 21.80 -4.84 -6.62
N GLN A 114 22.19 -5.20 -5.39
CA GLN A 114 23.34 -6.06 -5.11
C GLN A 114 22.89 -7.43 -4.63
N PHE A 115 22.60 -8.31 -5.59
CA PHE A 115 23.07 -9.68 -5.39
C PHE A 115 24.60 -9.60 -5.38
N PRO A 116 25.30 -10.14 -4.36
CA PRO A 116 26.74 -10.29 -4.44
C PRO A 116 27.03 -11.24 -5.60
N VAL A 117 27.36 -10.67 -6.75
CA VAL A 117 27.93 -11.42 -7.85
C VAL A 117 29.30 -11.87 -7.36
N ASN A 118 29.55 -13.19 -7.39
CA ASN A 118 30.91 -13.66 -7.14
C ASN A 118 31.87 -13.05 -8.19
N ARG A 119 33.19 -13.13 -7.96
CA ARG A 119 34.20 -12.63 -8.93
C ARG A 119 34.05 -13.19 -10.36
N ALA A 120 33.20 -14.20 -10.56
CA ALA A 120 32.90 -14.85 -11.84
C ALA A 120 31.59 -14.39 -12.50
N GLY A 121 30.85 -13.44 -11.94
CA GLY A 121 29.65 -12.89 -12.60
C GLY A 121 28.41 -13.78 -12.52
N GLN A 122 28.39 -14.83 -11.69
CA GLN A 122 27.22 -15.70 -11.51
C GLN A 122 26.36 -15.27 -10.31
N LEU A 123 25.04 -15.30 -10.51
CA LEU A 123 24.03 -15.14 -9.47
C LEU A 123 24.16 -16.28 -8.45
N ALA A 124 24.43 -15.95 -7.20
CA ALA A 124 24.31 -16.89 -6.09
C ALA A 124 22.81 -17.05 -5.78
N LEU A 125 22.23 -18.16 -6.24
CA LEU A 125 20.91 -18.61 -5.80
C LEU A 125 21.11 -19.36 -4.47
N PHE A 126 20.39 -18.96 -3.43
CA PHE A 126 20.26 -19.73 -2.19
C PHE A 126 19.31 -20.91 -2.40
#